data_AF-A0A4P6FTM9-F1
#
_entry.id   AF-A0A4P6FTM9-F1
#
_cell.length_a   1.000
_cell.length_b   1.000
_cell.length_c   1.000
_cell.angle_alpha   90.00
_cell.angle_beta   90.00
_cell.angle_gamma   90.00
#
_symmetry.space_group_name_H-M   'P 1'
#
loop_
_entity.id
_entity.type
_entity.pdbx_description
1 polymer ?
#
loop_
_entity_poly.entity_id
_entity_poly.type
_entity_poly.pdbx_seq_one_letter_code
_entity_poly.pdbx_strand_id
1 'polypeptide(L)'
;MSSVPAAPGIQPVGLPPVPAVTFGIFDRLRAAEAGLKTFLEKWSVGALRVSLGLVFVVFGALKFIPGASPLESLVEQTWGVLTFGIVGGQLALILTAIIETTAGVLLVSGKFARVGLVVLALAFVGILSPIAFFPGELFTETGPTLLGQYIVKNVVLIAAALVVASKVLRGPARR
;
A
#
# COMPACT_ATOMS: atom_id res chain seq x y z
N MET A 1 -55.05 -74.43 17.03
CA MET A 1 -53.78 -74.47 17.77
C MET A 1 -52.64 -74.57 16.77
N SER A 2 -51.90 -73.48 16.55
CA SER A 2 -50.56 -73.53 15.96
C SER A 2 -49.86 -72.21 16.31
N SER A 3 -49.03 -72.25 17.35
CA SER A 3 -48.19 -71.12 17.77
C SER A 3 -46.81 -71.30 17.13
N VAL A 4 -46.44 -70.38 16.24
CA VAL A 4 -45.07 -70.26 15.72
C VAL A 4 -44.18 -69.72 16.85
N PRO A 5 -43.00 -70.32 17.13
CA PRO A 5 -42.10 -69.80 18.14
C PRO A 5 -41.39 -68.54 17.63
N ALA A 6 -41.31 -67.51 18.48
CA ALA A 6 -40.59 -66.27 18.18
C ALA A 6 -39.08 -66.53 18.09
N ALA A 7 -38.45 -66.05 17.02
CA ALA A 7 -37.01 -66.14 16.82
C ALA A 7 -36.24 -65.33 17.88
N PRO A 8 -35.03 -65.76 18.30
CA PRO A 8 -34.23 -65.04 19.29
C PRO A 8 -33.85 -63.66 18.74
N GLY A 9 -34.18 -62.61 19.51
CA GLY A 9 -33.89 -61.23 19.13
C GLY A 9 -32.39 -61.00 18.95
N ILE A 10 -31.99 -60.61 17.74
CA ILE A 10 -30.66 -60.06 17.48
C ILE A 10 -30.60 -58.71 18.18
N GLN A 11 -29.84 -58.61 19.28
CA GLN A 11 -29.56 -57.32 19.89
C GLN A 11 -28.66 -56.51 18.93
N PRO A 12 -29.01 -55.24 18.63
CA PRO A 12 -28.15 -54.41 17.81
C PRO A 12 -26.83 -54.17 18.55
N VAL A 13 -25.73 -54.67 17.96
CA VAL A 13 -24.37 -54.35 18.40
C VAL A 13 -24.19 -52.84 18.22
N GLY A 14 -24.13 -52.10 19.33
CA GLY A 14 -23.88 -50.66 19.30
C GLY A 14 -22.54 -50.37 18.63
N LEU A 15 -22.56 -49.60 17.54
CA LEU A 15 -21.33 -49.16 16.89
C LEU A 15 -20.52 -48.31 17.88
N PRO A 16 -19.20 -48.51 18.01
CA PRO A 16 -18.37 -47.67 18.85
C PRO A 16 -18.45 -46.21 18.38
N PRO A 17 -18.44 -45.23 19.30
CA PRO A 17 -18.51 -43.82 18.94
C PRO A 17 -17.30 -43.44 18.07
N VAL A 18 -17.57 -42.88 16.89
CA VAL A 18 -16.55 -42.32 16.01
C VAL A 18 -15.91 -41.12 16.71
N PRO A 19 -14.57 -41.06 16.86
CA PRO A 19 -13.93 -39.98 17.60
C PRO A 19 -14.16 -38.62 16.93
N ALA A 20 -14.84 -37.71 17.63
CA ALA A 20 -15.16 -36.34 17.22
C ALA A 20 -13.95 -35.37 17.25
N VAL A 21 -12.73 -35.88 17.01
CA VAL A 21 -11.48 -35.15 17.25
C VAL A 21 -11.13 -34.19 16.11
N THR A 22 -11.63 -34.47 14.90
CA THR A 22 -11.33 -33.68 13.70
C THR A 22 -12.00 -32.30 13.72
N PHE A 23 -13.21 -32.18 14.28
CA PHE A 23 -13.98 -30.91 14.30
C PHE A 23 -13.31 -29.80 15.10
N GLY A 24 -12.72 -30.11 16.27
CA GLY A 24 -12.18 -29.09 17.17
C GLY A 24 -10.93 -28.35 16.66
N ILE A 25 -10.11 -29.00 15.81
CA ILE A 25 -8.92 -28.36 15.22
C ILE A 25 -9.34 -27.36 14.14
N PHE A 26 -10.29 -27.72 13.28
CA PHE A 26 -10.80 -26.82 12.24
C PHE A 26 -11.49 -25.59 12.82
N ASP A 27 -12.22 -25.73 13.93
CA ASP A 27 -12.88 -24.60 14.58
C ASP A 27 -11.88 -23.64 15.25
N ARG A 28 -10.80 -24.17 15.84
CA ARG A 28 -9.70 -23.35 16.36
C ARG A 28 -8.94 -22.62 15.26
N LEU A 29 -8.70 -23.26 14.11
CA LEU A 29 -8.07 -22.64 12.95
C LEU A 29 -8.93 -21.49 12.40
N ARG A 30 -10.24 -21.70 12.25
CA ARG A 30 -11.18 -20.66 11.82
C ARG A 30 -11.23 -19.49 12.80
N ALA A 31 -11.24 -19.77 14.10
CA ALA A 31 -11.21 -18.72 15.12
C ALA A 31 -9.90 -17.90 15.08
N ALA A 32 -8.76 -18.57 14.88
CA ALA A 32 -7.46 -17.91 14.72
C ALA A 32 -7.41 -17.06 13.45
N GLU A 33 -7.92 -17.57 12.31
CA GLU A 33 -8.02 -16.84 11.05
C GLU A 33 -8.89 -15.58 11.19
N ALA A 34 -10.05 -15.68 11.83
CA ALA A 34 -10.93 -14.54 12.09
C ALA A 34 -10.26 -13.49 13.00
N GLY A 35 -9.53 -13.95 14.02
CA GLY A 35 -8.73 -13.08 14.89
C GLY A 35 -7.64 -12.34 14.12
N LEU A 36 -6.89 -13.04 13.27
CA LEU A 36 -5.86 -12.46 12.42
C LEU A 36 -6.45 -11.44 11.44
N LYS A 37 -7.55 -11.78 10.76
CA LYS A 37 -8.25 -10.87 9.84
C LYS A 37 -8.62 -9.56 10.54
N THR A 38 -9.23 -9.64 11.73
CA THR A 38 -9.62 -8.46 12.51
C THR A 38 -8.42 -7.60 12.90
N PHE A 39 -7.31 -8.24 13.29
CA PHE A 39 -6.06 -7.54 13.61
C PHE A 39 -5.49 -6.82 12.38
N LEU A 40 -5.41 -7.51 11.23
CA LEU A 40 -4.91 -6.95 9.98
C LEU A 40 -5.78 -5.80 9.48
N GLU A 41 -7.11 -5.93 9.52
CA GLU A 41 -8.04 -4.86 9.13
C GLU A 41 -7.88 -3.61 9.99
N LYS A 42 -7.59 -3.79 11.28
CA LYS A 42 -7.38 -2.68 12.21
C LYS A 42 -6.08 -1.92 11.94
N TRP A 43 -4.99 -2.62 11.63
CA TRP A 43 -3.65 -2.02 11.57
C TRP A 43 -3.12 -1.75 10.15
N SER A 44 -3.56 -2.50 9.14
CA SER A 44 -3.02 -2.45 7.78
C SER A 44 -3.03 -1.04 7.18
N VAL A 45 -4.18 -0.37 7.14
CA VAL A 45 -4.30 0.96 6.52
C VAL A 45 -3.54 2.03 7.31
N GLY A 46 -3.52 1.91 8.64
CA GLY A 46 -2.76 2.80 9.51
C GLY A 46 -1.26 2.67 9.26
N ALA A 47 -0.75 1.44 9.23
CA ALA A 47 0.63 1.13 8.90
C ALA A 47 0.99 1.60 7.49
N LEU A 48 0.14 1.34 6.50
CA LEU A 48 0.35 1.74 5.11
C LEU A 48 0.47 3.26 4.96
N ARG A 49 -0.39 4.02 5.64
CA ARG A 49 -0.31 5.50 5.68
C ARG A 49 1.01 5.98 6.29
N VAL A 50 1.43 5.40 7.41
CA VAL A 50 2.67 5.79 8.07
C VAL A 50 3.88 5.43 7.21
N SER A 51 3.93 4.23 6.65
CA SER A 51 5.00 3.80 5.74
C SER A 51 5.10 4.69 4.51
N LEU A 52 3.96 4.98 3.86
CA LEU A 52 3.90 5.88 2.72
C LEU A 52 4.41 7.28 3.10
N GLY A 53 3.96 7.82 4.24
CA GLY A 53 4.41 9.11 4.72
C GLY A 53 5.90 9.15 5.03
N LEU A 54 6.44 8.13 5.71
CA LEU A 54 7.86 8.03 6.04
C LEU A 54 8.75 7.97 4.79
N VAL A 55 8.35 7.23 3.76
CA VAL A 55 9.07 7.17 2.49
C VAL A 55 9.21 8.57 1.90
N PHE A 56 8.13 9.35 1.89
CA PHE A 56 8.13 10.73 1.39
C PHE A 56 8.92 11.71 2.29
N VAL A 57 8.86 11.55 3.62
CA VAL A 57 9.68 12.35 4.54
C VAL A 57 11.17 12.09 4.30
N VAL A 58 11.59 10.83 4.24
CA VAL A 58 13.00 10.49 4.08
C VAL A 58 13.52 10.92 2.71
N PHE A 59 12.82 10.57 1.63
CA PHE A 59 13.26 10.94 0.27
C PHE A 59 13.12 12.44 -0.04
N GLY A 60 12.17 13.12 0.60
CA GLY A 60 12.07 14.58 0.55
C GLY A 60 13.21 15.24 1.32
N ALA A 61 13.50 14.77 2.54
CA ALA A 61 14.55 15.33 3.37
C ALA A 61 15.94 15.20 2.75
N LEU A 62 16.22 14.09 2.06
CA LEU A 62 17.48 13.88 1.34
C LEU A 62 17.72 14.95 0.26
N LYS A 63 16.68 15.52 -0.33
CA LYS A 63 16.80 16.56 -1.38
C LYS A 63 17.22 17.92 -0.82
N PHE A 64 17.22 18.13 0.49
CA PHE A 64 17.80 19.34 1.09
C PHE A 64 19.33 19.32 1.09
N ILE A 65 19.95 18.14 0.91
CA ILE A 65 21.40 17.97 0.93
C ILE A 65 21.88 17.85 -0.52
N PRO A 66 22.66 18.82 -1.04
CA PRO A 66 23.20 18.76 -2.40
C PRO A 66 24.01 17.47 -2.64
N GLY A 67 23.80 16.81 -3.78
CA GLY A 67 24.50 15.58 -4.15
C GLY A 67 24.05 14.30 -3.42
N ALA A 68 23.10 14.39 -2.48
CA ALA A 68 22.59 13.21 -1.76
C ALA A 68 21.51 12.45 -2.55
N SER A 69 20.83 13.10 -3.50
CA SER A 69 19.76 12.49 -4.28
C SER A 69 20.25 12.05 -5.67
N PRO A 70 20.11 10.77 -6.05
CA PRO A 70 20.43 10.30 -7.40
C PRO A 70 19.54 10.91 -8.50
N LEU A 71 18.43 11.57 -8.11
CA LEU A 71 17.43 12.13 -9.01
C LEU A 71 17.59 13.65 -9.20
N GLU A 72 18.65 14.25 -8.67
CA GLU A 72 18.86 15.71 -8.67
C GLU A 72 18.74 16.32 -10.08
N SER A 73 19.53 15.83 -11.03
CA SER A 73 19.49 16.29 -12.42
C SER A 73 18.11 16.11 -13.06
N LEU A 74 17.44 14.98 -12.79
CA LEU A 74 16.13 14.68 -13.36
C LEU A 74 15.04 15.61 -12.81
N VAL A 75 15.09 15.94 -11.51
CA VAL A 75 14.18 16.89 -10.87
C VAL A 75 14.36 18.28 -11.45
N GLU A 76 15.60 18.74 -11.62
CA GLU A 76 15.89 20.04 -12.21
C GLU A 76 15.36 20.17 -13.65
N GLN A 77 15.65 19.17 -14.50
CA GLN A 77 15.15 19.13 -15.87
C GLN A 77 13.61 19.13 -15.91
N THR A 78 12.98 18.38 -15.01
CA THR A 78 11.52 18.29 -14.90
C THR A 78 10.89 19.62 -14.51
N TRP A 79 11.44 20.31 -13.51
CA TRP A 79 10.99 21.65 -13.13
C TRP A 79 11.19 22.65 -14.27
N GLY A 80 12.32 22.57 -14.99
CA GLY A 80 12.57 23.38 -16.16
C GLY A 80 11.47 23.23 -17.22
N VAL A 81 11.04 22.00 -17.53
CA VAL A 81 9.94 21.77 -18.48
C VAL A 81 8.60 22.22 -17.92
N LEU A 82 8.26 21.84 -16.68
CA LEU A 82 6.95 22.13 -16.07
C LEU A 82 6.73 23.63 -15.81
N THR A 83 7.79 24.40 -15.61
CA THR A 83 7.72 25.83 -15.34
C THR A 83 8.17 26.70 -16.50
N PHE A 84 8.34 26.12 -17.70
CA PHE A 84 8.80 26.84 -18.89
C PHE A 84 10.14 27.58 -18.66
N GLY A 85 11.04 26.97 -17.88
CA GLY A 85 12.37 27.49 -17.57
C GLY A 85 12.43 28.50 -16.43
N ILE A 86 11.32 28.80 -15.75
CA ILE A 86 11.29 29.78 -14.66
C ILE A 86 11.98 29.24 -13.40
N VAL A 87 11.83 27.95 -13.11
CA VAL A 87 12.39 27.30 -11.93
C VAL A 87 13.42 26.26 -12.37
N GLY A 88 14.63 26.35 -11.82
CA GLY A 88 15.72 25.42 -12.08
C GLY A 88 16.74 25.36 -10.95
N GLY A 89 17.71 24.45 -11.10
CA GLY A 89 18.79 24.27 -10.14
C GLY A 89 18.30 23.92 -8.74
N GLN A 90 19.02 24.43 -7.74
CA GLN A 90 18.74 24.15 -6.34
C GLN A 90 17.33 24.55 -5.87
N LEU A 91 16.70 25.56 -6.49
CA LEU A 91 15.33 25.95 -6.14
C LEU A 91 14.32 24.83 -6.47
N ALA A 92 14.50 24.15 -7.61
CA ALA A 92 13.67 23.00 -8.00
C ALA A 92 13.75 21.87 -6.95
N LEU A 93 14.96 21.59 -6.46
CA LEU A 93 15.20 20.58 -5.43
C LEU A 93 14.57 20.96 -4.11
N ILE A 94 14.76 22.21 -3.64
CA ILE A 94 14.21 22.71 -2.38
C ILE A 94 12.68 22.68 -2.42
N LEU A 95 12.05 23.13 -3.52
CA LEU A 95 10.60 23.11 -3.66
C LEU A 95 10.08 21.67 -3.63
N THR A 96 10.72 20.76 -4.35
CA THR A 96 10.36 19.34 -4.34
C THR A 96 10.52 18.74 -2.94
N ALA A 97 11.63 19.04 -2.25
CA ALA A 97 11.91 18.60 -0.89
C ALA A 97 10.82 19.06 0.09
N ILE A 98 10.40 20.33 -0.01
CA ILE A 98 9.32 20.89 0.81
C ILE A 98 8.00 20.18 0.54
N ILE A 99 7.63 20.01 -0.73
CA ILE A 99 6.36 19.35 -1.13
C ILE A 99 6.32 17.92 -0.60
N GLU A 100 7.36 17.13 -0.87
CA GLU A 100 7.43 15.72 -0.46
C GLU A 100 7.46 15.57 1.05
N THR A 101 8.31 16.34 1.74
CA THR A 101 8.43 16.27 3.20
C THR A 101 7.13 16.69 3.87
N THR A 102 6.48 17.74 3.36
CA THR A 102 5.18 18.21 3.87
C THR A 102 4.10 17.15 3.66
N ALA A 103 3.99 16.56 2.47
CA ALA A 103 3.07 15.46 2.21
C ALA A 103 3.31 14.30 3.19
N GLY A 104 4.57 13.91 3.36
CA GLY A 104 4.98 12.85 4.27
C GLY A 104 4.60 13.12 5.73
N VAL A 105 4.93 14.30 6.26
CA VAL A 105 4.60 14.69 7.65
C VAL A 105 3.09 14.75 7.89
N LEU A 106 2.32 15.31 6.96
CA LEU A 106 0.86 15.35 7.05
C LEU A 106 0.26 13.93 7.04
N LEU A 107 0.82 13.03 6.23
CA LEU A 107 0.42 11.63 6.19
C LEU A 107 0.79 10.88 7.46
N VAL A 108 2.00 11.04 8.00
CA VAL A 108 2.41 10.38 9.25
C VAL A 108 1.57 10.86 10.44
N SER A 109 1.39 12.18 10.57
CA SER A 109 0.65 12.79 11.69
C SER A 109 -0.83 12.38 11.75
N GLY A 110 -1.45 12.10 10.61
CA GLY A 110 -2.84 11.64 10.52
C GLY A 110 -3.90 12.71 10.77
N LYS A 111 -3.54 13.84 11.38
CA LYS A 111 -4.45 14.96 11.67
C LYS A 111 -4.96 15.65 10.41
N PHE A 112 -4.10 15.76 9.39
CA PHE A 112 -4.38 16.44 8.12
C PHE A 112 -4.17 15.53 6.91
N ALA A 113 -4.45 14.23 7.07
CA ALA A 113 -4.17 13.24 6.04
C ALA A 113 -4.84 13.56 4.68
N ARG A 114 -6.01 14.22 4.66
CA ARG A 114 -6.65 14.67 3.42
C ARG A 114 -5.81 15.68 2.65
N VAL A 115 -5.31 16.70 3.35
CA VAL A 115 -4.41 17.70 2.75
C VAL A 115 -3.12 17.03 2.32
N GLY A 116 -2.56 16.15 3.18
CA GLY A 116 -1.38 15.35 2.84
C GLY A 116 -1.54 14.54 1.55
N LEU A 117 -2.71 13.93 1.33
CA LEU A 117 -3.02 13.20 0.09
C LEU A 117 -3.13 14.11 -1.14
N VAL A 118 -3.66 15.32 -1.00
CA VAL A 118 -3.69 16.30 -2.11
C VAL A 118 -2.27 16.74 -2.46
N VAL A 119 -1.45 17.09 -1.46
CA VAL A 119 -0.05 17.46 -1.68
C VAL A 119 0.74 16.29 -2.29
N LEU A 120 0.49 15.06 -1.82
CA LEU A 120 1.06 13.84 -2.38
C LEU A 120 0.67 13.65 -3.85
N ALA A 121 -0.60 13.89 -4.20
CA ALA A 121 -1.05 13.79 -5.59
C ALA A 121 -0.34 14.80 -6.49
N LEU A 122 -0.16 16.04 -6.02
CA LEU A 122 0.64 17.05 -6.71
C LEU A 122 2.10 16.61 -6.86
N ALA A 123 2.70 16.02 -5.81
CA ALA A 123 4.05 15.49 -5.87
C ALA A 123 4.18 14.39 -6.95
N PHE A 124 3.20 13.49 -7.06
CA PHE A 124 3.21 12.44 -8.07
C PHE A 124 3.15 12.97 -9.50
N VAL A 125 2.51 14.11 -9.76
CA VAL A 125 2.55 14.74 -11.09
C VAL A 125 3.99 15.06 -11.49
N GLY A 126 4.77 15.66 -10.59
CA GLY A 126 6.19 15.96 -10.83
C GLY A 126 7.08 14.72 -10.84
N ILE A 127 6.82 13.73 -9.99
CA ILE A 127 7.63 12.49 -9.94
C ILE A 127 7.45 11.65 -11.20
N LEU A 128 6.26 11.64 -11.80
CA LEU A 128 5.95 10.81 -12.97
C LEU A 128 6.13 11.54 -14.30
N SER A 129 6.19 12.88 -14.32
CA SER A 129 6.40 13.64 -15.57
C SER A 129 7.65 13.26 -16.37
N PRO A 130 8.78 12.83 -15.78
CA PRO A 130 9.93 12.33 -16.57
C PRO A 130 9.60 11.17 -17.50
N ILE A 131 8.56 10.37 -17.21
CA ILE A 131 8.14 9.27 -18.10
C ILE A 131 7.70 9.80 -19.46
N ALA A 132 7.02 10.95 -19.47
CA ALA A 132 6.55 11.58 -20.69
C ALA A 132 7.63 12.45 -21.36
N PHE A 133 8.42 13.17 -20.58
CA PHE A 133 9.37 14.15 -21.12
C PHE A 133 10.76 13.60 -21.41
N PHE A 134 11.23 12.63 -20.62
CA PHE A 134 12.61 12.12 -20.67
C PHE A 134 12.68 10.58 -20.75
N PRO A 135 11.90 9.91 -21.64
CA PRO A 135 11.89 8.45 -21.71
C PRO A 135 13.27 7.86 -22.02
N GLY A 136 14.13 8.58 -22.76
CA GLY A 136 15.49 8.14 -23.06
C GLY A 136 16.44 8.09 -21.86
N GLU A 137 16.15 8.82 -20.77
CA GLU A 137 16.92 8.71 -19.52
C GLU A 137 16.42 7.54 -18.65
N LEU A 138 15.17 7.11 -18.85
CA LEU A 138 14.51 6.11 -18.03
C LEU A 138 14.59 4.71 -18.63
N PHE A 139 14.70 4.59 -19.95
CA PHE A 139 14.67 3.31 -20.65
C PHE A 139 15.81 3.21 -21.67
N THR A 140 16.49 2.06 -21.65
CA THR A 140 17.42 1.61 -22.69
C THR A 140 16.75 0.56 -23.56
N GLU A 141 17.40 0.13 -24.65
CA GLU A 141 16.90 -0.97 -25.48
C GLU A 141 16.73 -2.30 -24.71
N THR A 142 17.45 -2.46 -23.60
CA THR A 142 17.44 -3.66 -22.77
C THR A 142 16.50 -3.57 -21.56
N GLY A 143 15.88 -2.42 -21.30
CA GLY A 143 14.93 -2.24 -20.19
C GLY A 143 15.10 -0.92 -19.42
N PRO A 144 14.46 -0.79 -18.23
CA PRO A 144 14.53 0.44 -17.45
C PRO A 144 15.91 0.64 -16.80
N THR A 145 16.44 1.86 -16.89
CA THR A 145 17.63 2.30 -16.15
C THR A 145 17.36 2.27 -14.64
N LEU A 146 18.39 2.48 -13.81
CA LEU A 146 18.17 2.63 -12.37
C LEU A 146 17.16 3.75 -12.07
N LEU A 147 17.27 4.91 -12.73
CA LEU A 147 16.31 6.00 -12.59
C LEU A 147 14.89 5.57 -13.01
N GLY A 148 14.78 4.87 -14.15
CA GLY A 148 13.52 4.28 -14.60
C GLY A 148 12.90 3.35 -13.57
N GLN A 149 13.68 2.45 -12.97
CA GLN A 149 13.21 1.55 -11.90
C GLN A 149 12.76 2.32 -10.65
N TYR A 150 13.48 3.37 -10.28
CA TYR A 150 13.12 4.26 -9.17
C TYR A 150 11.79 4.97 -9.39
N ILE A 151 11.47 5.31 -10.64
CA ILE A 151 10.20 5.95 -10.99
C ILE A 151 9.08 4.93 -11.11
N VAL A 152 9.30 3.82 -11.83
CA VAL A 152 8.27 2.80 -12.08
C VAL A 152 7.76 2.16 -10.79
N LYS A 153 8.64 1.93 -9.80
CA LYS A 153 8.21 1.37 -8.49
C LYS A 153 7.21 2.27 -7.74
N ASN A 154 7.11 3.56 -8.08
CA ASN A 154 6.13 4.47 -7.47
C ASN A 154 4.69 4.04 -7.74
N VAL A 155 4.43 3.15 -8.72
CA VAL A 155 3.09 2.57 -8.92
C VAL A 155 2.57 1.89 -7.64
N VAL A 156 3.46 1.29 -6.84
CA VAL A 156 3.13 0.69 -5.55
C VAL A 156 2.74 1.75 -4.53
N LEU A 157 3.45 2.89 -4.50
CA LEU A 157 3.15 4.00 -3.60
C LEU A 157 1.84 4.69 -3.98
N ILE A 158 1.53 4.78 -5.27
CA ILE A 158 0.24 5.28 -5.78
C ILE A 158 -0.89 4.34 -5.33
N ALA A 159 -0.73 3.03 -5.53
CA ALA A 159 -1.72 2.06 -5.06
C ALA A 159 -1.94 2.17 -3.53
N ALA A 160 -0.85 2.32 -2.76
CA ALA A 160 -0.93 2.55 -1.32
C ALA A 160 -1.68 3.85 -0.98
N ALA A 161 -1.39 4.94 -1.70
CA ALA A 161 -2.05 6.22 -1.54
C ALA A 161 -3.56 6.12 -1.81
N LEU A 162 -3.97 5.36 -2.83
CA LEU A 162 -5.39 5.12 -3.15
C LEU A 162 -6.10 4.37 -2.02
N VAL A 163 -5.48 3.33 -1.46
CA VAL A 163 -6.02 2.59 -0.32
C VAL A 163 -6.19 3.52 0.90
N VAL A 164 -5.16 4.30 1.22
CA VAL A 164 -5.21 5.28 2.31
C VAL A 164 -6.28 6.34 2.06
N ALA A 165 -6.37 6.86 0.83
CA ALA A 165 -7.36 7.85 0.43
C ALA A 165 -8.79 7.33 0.58
N SER A 166 -9.08 6.09 0.17
CA SER A 166 -10.41 5.49 0.31
C SER A 166 -10.89 5.41 1.77
N LYS A 167 -9.97 5.30 2.73
CA LYS A 167 -10.29 5.27 4.17
C LYS A 167 -10.43 6.67 4.79
N VAL A 168 -9.66 7.64 4.28
CA VAL A 168 -9.54 8.99 4.84
C VAL A 168 -10.59 9.96 4.24
N LEU A 169 -10.88 9.82 2.95
CA LEU A 169 -11.91 10.59 2.25
C LEU A 169 -13.28 10.07 2.68
N ARG A 170 -14.18 10.99 3.04
CA ARG A 170 -15.57 10.67 3.36
C ARG A 170 -16.42 11.11 2.17
N GLY A 171 -17.00 10.16 1.44
CA GLY A 171 -18.04 10.38 0.45
C GLY A 171 -19.39 9.85 0.95
N PRO A 172 -20.50 10.09 0.23
CA PRO A 172 -21.78 9.46 0.57
C PRO A 172 -21.59 7.96 0.63
N ALA A 173 -21.94 7.33 1.76
CA ALA A 173 -22.08 5.89 1.79
C ALA A 173 -23.11 5.53 0.72
N ARG A 174 -22.72 4.77 -0.31
CA ARG A 174 -23.70 4.11 -1.17
C ARG A 174 -24.53 3.23 -0.23
N ARG A 175 -25.76 3.69 0.05
CA ARG A 175 -26.79 2.89 0.71
C ARG A 175 -27.22 1.77 -0.22
#